data_AF-A0A6G3WWN3-F1
#
_entry.id   AF-A0A6G3WWN3-F1
#
_cell.length_a   1.000
_cell.length_b   1.000
_cell.length_c   1.000
_cell.angle_alpha   90.00
_cell.angle_beta   90.00
_cell.angle_gamma   90.00
#
_symmetry.space_group_name_H-M   'P 1'
#
loop_
_entity.id
_entity.type
_entity.pdbx_description
1 polymer ?
#
loop_
_entity_poly.entity_id
_entity_poly.type
_entity_poly.pdbx_seq_one_letter_code
_entity_poly.pdbx_strand_id
1 'polypeptide(L)' 'MTDTIDLDAEDRKIVTLARSARARNGVPEGAAVRDETGRTYVAGTVALESLKLSALQTAVAMAVASGATSLEAA' A
#
# COMPACT_ATOMS: atom_id res chain seq x y z
N MET A 1 -17.55 21.74 2.17
CA MET A 1 -17.77 20.50 1.39
C MET A 1 -16.39 20.14 0.87
N THR A 2 -15.74 19.13 1.46
CA THR A 2 -14.42 18.69 1.01
C THR A 2 -14.54 18.23 -0.43
N ASP A 3 -13.75 18.79 -1.34
CA ASP A 3 -13.59 18.26 -2.69
C ASP A 3 -13.21 16.79 -2.55
N THR A 4 -14.17 15.90 -2.78
CA THR A 4 -13.85 14.55 -3.20
C THR A 4 -13.17 14.72 -4.55
N ILE A 5 -11.84 14.80 -4.53
CA ILE A 5 -11.01 14.53 -5.71
C ILE A 5 -11.60 13.25 -6.28
N ASP A 6 -12.21 13.34 -7.45
CA ASP A 6 -12.77 12.19 -8.11
C ASP A 6 -11.57 11.37 -8.58
N LEU A 7 -11.04 10.56 -7.66
CA LEU A 7 -9.89 9.71 -7.90
C LEU A 7 -10.25 8.81 -9.05
N ASP A 8 -9.32 8.64 -9.98
CA ASP A 8 -9.52 7.66 -11.02
C ASP A 8 -9.69 6.25 -10.41
N ALA A 9 -10.19 5.32 -11.23
CA ALA A 9 -10.53 3.98 -10.75
C ALA A 9 -9.34 3.23 -10.14
N GLU A 10 -8.12 3.51 -10.61
CA GLU A 10 -6.92 2.84 -10.15
C GLU A 10 -6.41 3.41 -8.83
N ASP A 11 -6.39 4.73 -8.66
CA ASP A 11 -6.05 5.36 -7.38
C ASP A 11 -7.05 4.98 -6.29
N ARG A 12 -8.34 4.94 -6.66
CA ARG A 12 -9.41 4.49 -5.77
C ARG A 12 -9.22 3.02 -5.36
N LYS A 13 -8.74 2.18 -6.26
CA LYS A 13 -8.40 0.78 -5.98
C LYS A 13 -7.24 0.69 -4.97
N ILE A 14 -6.18 1.51 -5.11
CA ILE A 14 -5.08 1.58 -4.13
C ILE A 14 -5.61 1.90 -2.73
N VAL A 15 -6.41 2.97 -2.60
CA VAL A 15 -7.02 3.36 -1.32
C VAL A 15 -7.90 2.24 -0.74
N THR A 16 -8.69 1.58 -1.59
CA THR A 16 -9.59 0.50 -1.16
C THR A 16 -8.81 -0.70 -0.62
N LEU A 17 -7.73 -1.09 -1.30
CA LEU A 17 -6.89 -2.21 -0.90
C LEU A 17 -6.14 -1.90 0.40
N ALA A 18 -5.58 -0.70 0.54
CA ALA A 18 -4.92 -0.24 1.76
C ALA A 18 -5.87 -0.31 2.98
N ARG A 19 -7.09 0.21 2.83
CA ARG A 19 -8.13 0.14 3.88
C ARG A 19 -8.52 -1.30 4.22
N SER A 20 -8.66 -2.14 3.20
CA SER A 20 -9.03 -3.55 3.38
C SER A 20 -7.94 -4.32 4.12
N ALA A 21 -6.66 -4.11 3.79
CA ALA A 21 -5.54 -4.76 4.47
C ALA A 21 -5.45 -4.34 5.94
N ARG A 22 -5.62 -3.04 6.23
CA ARG A 22 -5.69 -2.52 7.59
C ARG A 22 -6.78 -3.24 8.40
N ALA A 23 -8.01 -3.26 7.87
CA ALA A 23 -9.16 -3.85 8.55
C ALA A 23 -9.01 -5.37 8.73
N ARG A 24 -8.57 -6.09 7.70
CA ARG A 24 -8.41 -7.55 7.71
C ARG A 24 -7.35 -8.01 8.71
N ASN A 25 -6.23 -7.27 8.79
CA ASN A 25 -5.10 -7.68 9.62
C ASN A 25 -5.13 -7.06 11.02
N GLY A 26 -6.07 -6.14 11.32
CA GLY A 26 -6.17 -5.49 12.63
C GLY A 26 -4.96 -4.62 12.99
N VAL A 27 -4.25 -4.10 12.00
CA VAL A 27 -3.01 -3.31 12.18
C VAL A 27 -3.30 -1.81 12.18
N PRO A 28 -2.40 -0.97 12.73
CA PRO A 28 -2.58 0.49 12.75
C PRO A 28 -2.76 1.09 11.35
N GLU A 29 -2.00 0.62 10.36
CA GLU A 29 -1.98 1.13 9.00
C GLU A 29 -2.01 -0.02 7.98
N GLY A 30 -2.62 0.25 6.82
CA GLY A 30 -2.50 -0.55 5.61
C GLY A 30 -2.09 0.34 4.46
N ALA A 31 -1.34 -0.21 3.51
CA ALA A 31 -0.85 0.49 2.33
C ALA A 31 -0.94 -0.42 1.11
N ALA A 32 -1.06 0.20 -0.06
CA ALA A 32 -0.96 -0.47 -1.35
C ALA A 32 -0.10 0.39 -2.28
N VAL A 33 0.76 -0.23 -3.08
CA VAL A 33 1.56 0.46 -4.10
C VAL A 33 1.40 -0.25 -5.44
N ARG A 34 1.54 0.48 -6.55
CA ARG A 34 1.55 -0.07 -7.90
C ARG A 34 2.90 0.15 -8.58
N ASP A 35 3.43 -0.88 -9.21
CA ASP A 35 4.67 -0.82 -9.99
C ASP A 35 4.43 -0.45 -11.46
N GLU A 36 5.53 -0.27 -12.21
CA GLU A 36 5.54 0.09 -13.63
C GLU A 36 4.91 -0.95 -14.57
N THR A 37 4.72 -2.19 -14.06
CA THR A 37 4.07 -3.28 -14.81
C THR A 37 2.58 -3.41 -14.46
N GLY A 38 2.07 -2.55 -13.58
CA GLY A 38 0.70 -2.56 -13.09
C GLY A 38 0.44 -3.55 -11.95
N ARG A 39 1.47 -4.21 -11.40
CA ARG A 39 1.31 -5.12 -10.26
C ARG A 39 1.06 -4.32 -8.98
N THR A 40 0.11 -4.77 -8.17
CA THR A 40 -0.22 -4.13 -6.89
C THR A 40 0.33 -4.93 -5.72
N TYR A 41 1.00 -4.26 -4.81
CA TYR A 41 1.54 -4.82 -3.57
C TYR A 41 0.83 -4.20 -2.39
N VAL A 42 0.33 -5.04 -1.47
CA VAL A 42 -0.50 -4.58 -0.35
C VAL A 42 0.08 -5.11 0.95
N ALA A 43 0.28 -4.22 1.91
CA ALA A 43 0.89 -4.57 3.20
C ALA A 43 0.24 -3.83 4.37
N GLY A 44 0.53 -4.31 5.58
CA GLY A 44 0.21 -3.64 6.84
C GLY A 44 1.47 -3.26 7.60
N THR A 45 1.31 -2.50 8.67
CA THR A 45 2.41 -2.19 9.60
C THR A 45 3.07 -3.47 10.14
N VAL A 46 4.40 -3.49 10.18
CA VAL A 46 5.18 -4.50 10.92
C VAL A 46 5.56 -3.88 12.26
N ALA A 47 5.12 -4.50 13.36
CA ALA A 47 5.34 -4.00 14.72
C ALA A 47 6.00 -5.07 15.61
N LEU A 48 7.10 -5.66 15.13
CA LEU A 48 7.91 -6.58 15.93
C LEU A 48 8.92 -5.77 16.77
N GLU A 49 9.41 -6.36 17.85
CA GLU A 49 10.42 -5.69 18.70
C GLU A 49 11.73 -5.46 17.95
N SER A 50 12.14 -6.43 17.13
CA SER A 50 13.37 -6.37 16.34
C SER A 50 13.26 -5.57 15.05
N LEU A 51 12.05 -5.29 14.56
CA LEU A 51 11.83 -4.62 13.29
C LEU A 51 10.46 -3.94 13.26
N LYS A 52 10.48 -2.62 13.06
CA LYS A 52 9.28 -1.78 12.94
C LYS A 52 9.28 -1.12 11.57
N LEU A 53 8.26 -1.38 10.78
CA LEU A 53 8.09 -0.79 9.45
C LEU A 53 6.68 -0.24 9.33
N SER A 54 6.56 0.95 8.73
CA SER A 54 5.26 1.45 8.31
C SER A 54 4.64 0.54 7.25
N ALA A 55 3.32 0.64 7.06
CA ALA A 55 2.67 -0.16 6.02
C ALA A 55 3.24 0.15 4.63
N LEU A 56 3.54 1.43 4.35
CA LEU A 56 4.15 1.84 3.08
C LEU A 56 5.54 1.24 2.88
N GLN A 57 6.42 1.31 3.89
CA GLN A 57 7.75 0.70 3.82
C GLN A 57 7.68 -0.79 3.51
N THR A 58 6.72 -1.49 4.12
CA THR A 58 6.52 -2.92 3.88
C THR A 58 6.03 -3.20 2.46
N ALA A 59 5.07 -2.41 1.96
CA ALA A 59 4.56 -2.55 0.58
C ALA A 59 5.66 -2.27 -0.47
N VAL A 60 6.46 -1.21 -0.27
CA VAL A 60 7.61 -0.88 -1.13
C VAL A 60 8.66 -1.98 -1.09
N ALA A 61 9.00 -2.50 0.09
CA ALA A 61 9.96 -3.59 0.23
C ALA A 61 9.50 -4.85 -0.52
N MET A 62 8.21 -5.19 -0.45
CA MET A 62 7.63 -6.30 -1.22
C MET A 62 7.71 -6.07 -2.72
N ALA A 63 7.40 -4.85 -3.19
CA ALA A 63 7.47 -4.51 -4.61
C ALA A 63 8.89 -4.67 -5.16
N VAL A 64 9.86 -4.03 -4.51
CA VAL A 64 11.28 -4.08 -4.92
C VAL A 64 11.84 -5.50 -4.83
N ALA A 65 11.54 -6.24 -3.76
CA ALA A 65 11.94 -7.65 -3.64
C ALA A 65 11.34 -8.54 -4.74
N SER A 66 10.20 -8.14 -5.30
CA SER A 66 9.52 -8.83 -6.42
C SER A 66 9.95 -8.32 -7.80
N GLY A 67 10.99 -7.49 -7.86
CA GLY A 67 11.60 -6.98 -9.10
C GLY A 67 10.98 -5.70 -9.66
N ALA A 68 10.12 -5.00 -8.92
CA ALA A 68 9.69 -3.66 -9.32
C ALA A 68 10.88 -2.69 -9.31
N THR A 69 11.02 -1.90 -10.37
CA THR A 69 12.11 -0.92 -10.50
C THR A 69 11.64 0.51 -10.24
N SER A 70 10.33 0.76 -10.34
CA SER A 70 9.71 2.02 -9.94
C SER A 70 8.30 1.80 -9.37
N LEU A 71 7.72 2.86 -8.82
CA LEU A 71 6.35 2.87 -8.34
C LEU A 71 5.62 4.05 -8.97
N GLU A 72 4.41 3.80 -9.44
CA GLU A 72 3.58 4.80 -10.10
C GLU A 72 2.49 5.36 -9.18
N ALA A 73 2.16 4.66 -8.09
CA ALA A 73 1.15 5.07 -7.11
C ALA A 73 1.40 4.47 -5.72
N ALA A 74 0.97 5.16 -4.67
CA ALA A 74 1.09 4.77 -3.26
C ALA A 74 -0.01 5.38 -2.37
#